data_AF-A0A8H3ESA2-F1
#
_entry.id   AF-A0A8H3ESA2-F1
#
_cell.length_a   1.000
_cell.length_b   1.000
_cell.length_c   1.000
_cell.angle_alpha   90.00
_cell.angle_beta   90.00
_cell.angle_gamma   90.00
#
_symmetry.space_group_name_H-M   'P 1'
#
loop_
_entity.id
_entity.type
_entity.pdbx_description
1 polymer ?
#
loop_
_entity_poly.entity_id
_entity_poly.type
_entity_poly.pdbx_seq_one_letter_code
_entity_poly.pdbx_strand_id
1 'polypeptide(L)'
;MGYNPWAFAVISALYFVCASLIRRKKVSSVPLAGYDGMSAKLSFLRNTKLWLEKGQKDYAGRIFRLWTPDGYLHIASTTHLKELNGLGDDHLRVVITDVLMGQYTNVTMSPMGLRALKEGLAQNLGKLMPTVIDEVSYSLDKKLPPCKGWTPVNVYDATTLIAATVGSRIMTGPELGHNQEWIELLLAYTKDVISCAIWLKGLPHVVRVAGTSARIRRFYGS
;
A
#
# COMPACT_ATOMS: atom_id res chain seq x y z
N MET A 1 -25.81 46.60 -35.31
CA MET A 1 -26.03 45.51 -34.34
C MET A 1 -24.72 45.27 -33.59
N GLY A 2 -24.59 45.80 -32.38
CA GLY A 2 -23.34 45.78 -31.61
C GLY A 2 -23.10 44.41 -30.99
N TYR A 3 -21.96 43.81 -31.33
CA TYR A 3 -21.50 42.54 -30.77
C TYR A 3 -21.10 42.74 -29.30
N ASN A 4 -21.72 42.01 -28.37
CA ASN A 4 -21.50 42.21 -26.94
C ASN A 4 -20.60 41.08 -26.39
N PRO A 5 -19.26 41.28 -26.31
CA PRO A 5 -18.29 40.22 -26.01
C PRO A 5 -18.48 39.59 -24.63
N TRP A 6 -19.08 40.32 -23.69
CA TRP A 6 -19.40 39.85 -22.35
C TRP A 6 -20.44 38.72 -22.34
N ALA A 7 -21.38 38.69 -23.29
CA ALA A 7 -22.39 37.63 -23.37
C ALA A 7 -21.76 36.27 -23.70
N PHE A 8 -20.79 36.23 -24.62
CA PHE A 8 -20.05 35.01 -24.96
C PHE A 8 -19.17 34.51 -23.82
N ALA A 9 -18.55 35.42 -23.06
CA ALA A 9 -17.75 35.07 -21.89
C ALA A 9 -18.60 34.45 -20.77
N VAL A 10 -19.81 34.97 -20.54
CA VAL A 10 -20.73 34.41 -19.54
C VAL A 10 -21.26 33.05 -19.97
N ILE A 11 -21.61 32.88 -21.26
CA ILE A 11 -22.09 31.59 -21.79
C ILE A 11 -20.98 30.52 -21.76
N SER A 12 -19.74 30.87 -22.10
CA SER A 12 -18.62 29.94 -22.06
C SER A 12 -18.25 29.55 -20.61
N ALA A 13 -18.29 30.51 -19.68
CA ALA A 13 -18.11 30.25 -18.25
C ALA A 13 -19.22 29.35 -17.68
N LEU A 14 -20.49 29.61 -18.01
CA LEU A 14 -21.62 28.77 -17.62
C LEU A 14 -21.51 27.36 -18.21
N TYR A 15 -21.11 27.24 -19.48
CA TYR A 15 -20.87 25.95 -20.11
C TYR A 15 -19.73 25.19 -19.42
N PHE A 16 -18.61 25.84 -19.09
CA PHE A 16 -17.51 25.22 -18.35
C PHE A 16 -17.91 24.80 -16.93
N VAL A 17 -18.69 25.62 -16.23
CA VAL A 17 -19.22 25.29 -14.89
C VAL A 17 -20.20 24.12 -14.99
N CYS A 18 -21.16 24.14 -15.92
CA CYS A 18 -22.08 23.03 -16.14
C CYS A 18 -21.35 21.75 -16.58
N ALA A 19 -20.40 21.83 -17.52
CA ALA A 19 -19.61 20.70 -17.99
C ALA A 19 -18.73 20.12 -16.87
N SER A 20 -18.15 20.96 -16.01
CA SER A 20 -17.36 20.51 -14.86
C SER A 20 -18.23 19.88 -13.77
N LEU A 21 -19.44 20.41 -13.53
CA LEU A 21 -20.42 19.81 -12.60
C LEU A 21 -20.97 18.48 -13.13
N ILE A 22 -21.25 18.37 -14.43
CA ILE A 22 -21.69 17.13 -15.08
C ILE A 22 -20.57 16.08 -15.07
N ARG A 23 -19.33 16.48 -15.37
CA ARG A 23 -18.15 15.59 -15.25
C ARG A 23 -17.96 15.11 -13.81
N ARG A 24 -18.14 15.98 -12.79
CA ARG A 24 -18.14 15.59 -11.38
C ARG A 24 -19.25 14.59 -11.04
N LYS A 25 -20.47 14.78 -11.57
CA LYS A 25 -21.59 13.84 -11.38
C LYS A 25 -21.33 12.46 -12.03
N LYS A 26 -20.69 12.41 -13.21
CA LYS A 26 -20.43 11.14 -13.91
C LYS A 26 -19.42 10.24 -13.17
N VAL A 27 -18.47 10.85 -12.43
CA VAL A 27 -17.55 10.16 -11.51
C VAL A 27 -18.22 9.81 -10.15
N SER A 28 -19.45 10.29 -9.89
CA SER A 28 -20.18 10.06 -8.63
C SER A 28 -21.15 8.86 -8.66
N SER A 29 -21.28 8.14 -9.77
CA SER A 29 -22.24 7.03 -9.91
C SER A 29 -21.94 5.79 -9.06
N VAL A 30 -20.69 5.65 -8.58
CA VAL A 30 -20.29 4.52 -7.74
C VAL A 30 -20.61 4.82 -6.26
N PRO A 31 -21.35 3.96 -5.55
CA PRO A 31 -21.76 4.23 -4.19
C PRO A 31 -20.57 4.35 -3.23
N LEU A 32 -20.67 5.28 -2.27
CA LEU A 32 -19.70 5.42 -1.17
C LEU A 32 -20.17 4.58 0.02
N ALA A 33 -19.35 3.63 0.45
CA ALA A 33 -19.57 2.91 1.69
C ALA A 33 -19.04 3.76 2.86
N GLY A 34 -19.93 4.54 3.48
CA GLY A 34 -19.62 5.42 4.60
C GLY A 34 -19.81 6.90 4.29
N TYR A 35 -18.93 7.74 4.84
CA TYR A 35 -18.91 9.19 4.66
C TYR A 35 -17.49 9.63 4.28
N ASP A 36 -17.34 10.83 3.75
CA ASP A 36 -16.05 11.43 3.38
C ASP A 36 -15.60 12.50 4.39
N GLY A 37 -14.33 12.90 4.31
CA GLY A 37 -13.74 13.94 5.16
C GLY A 37 -12.65 13.47 6.14
N MET A 38 -12.21 14.37 7.02
CA MET A 38 -11.07 14.15 7.93
C MET A 38 -11.36 13.04 8.96
N SER A 39 -12.59 13.00 9.48
CA SER A 39 -13.04 12.00 10.45
C SER A 39 -13.17 10.61 9.81
N ALA A 40 -13.63 10.54 8.56
CA ALA A 40 -13.67 9.29 7.78
C ALA A 40 -12.27 8.75 7.52
N LYS A 41 -11.32 9.63 7.19
CA LYS A 41 -9.91 9.27 6.98
C LYS A 41 -9.28 8.65 8.23
N LEU A 42 -9.51 9.24 9.40
CA LEU A 42 -9.00 8.71 10.66
C LEU A 42 -9.71 7.42 11.07
N SER A 43 -11.02 7.33 10.82
CA SER A 43 -11.82 6.12 11.04
C SER A 43 -11.35 4.96 10.15
N PHE A 44 -11.02 5.23 8.89
CA PHE A 44 -10.47 4.23 7.96
C PHE A 44 -9.13 3.68 8.45
N LEU A 45 -8.21 4.56 8.89
CA LEU A 45 -6.91 4.15 9.42
C LEU A 45 -7.02 3.27 10.67
N ARG A 46 -8.07 3.46 11.48
CA ARG A 46 -8.32 2.66 12.69
C ARG A 46 -9.08 1.36 12.40
N ASN A 47 -10.05 1.41 11.49
CA ASN A 47 -11.06 0.37 11.30
C ASN A 47 -11.27 0.01 9.82
N THR A 48 -10.18 -0.19 9.06
CA THR A 48 -10.28 -0.53 7.62
C THR A 48 -11.17 -1.75 7.36
N LYS A 49 -11.02 -2.80 8.19
CA LYS A 49 -11.80 -4.04 8.08
C LYS A 49 -13.31 -3.79 8.19
N LEU A 50 -13.74 -2.99 9.17
CA LEU A 50 -15.15 -2.66 9.37
C LEU A 50 -15.78 -2.01 8.13
N TRP A 51 -15.08 -1.04 7.53
CA TRP A 51 -15.55 -0.35 6.35
C TRP A 51 -15.58 -1.24 5.11
N LEU A 52 -14.61 -2.14 4.98
CA LEU A 52 -14.56 -3.13 3.91
C LEU A 52 -15.72 -4.13 4.02
N GLU A 53 -15.95 -4.70 5.21
CA GLU A 53 -17.04 -5.64 5.47
C GLU A 53 -18.40 -4.99 5.27
N LYS A 54 -18.58 -3.75 5.75
CA LYS A 54 -19.80 -2.98 5.51
C LYS A 54 -20.03 -2.75 4.02
N GLY A 55 -19.00 -2.32 3.29
CA GLY A 55 -19.09 -2.11 1.85
C GLY A 55 -19.43 -3.41 1.09
N GLN A 56 -18.83 -4.53 1.48
CA GLN A 56 -19.13 -5.84 0.89
C GLN A 56 -20.57 -6.29 1.19
N LYS A 57 -21.07 -6.06 2.40
CA LYS A 57 -22.45 -6.41 2.78
C LYS A 57 -23.48 -5.54 2.06
N ASP A 58 -23.26 -4.23 2.03
CA ASP A 58 -24.20 -3.25 1.49
C ASP A 58 -24.21 -3.25 -0.05
N TYR A 59 -23.09 -3.60 -0.69
CA TYR A 59 -22.89 -3.55 -2.14
C TYR A 59 -22.37 -4.86 -2.73
N ALA A 60 -22.86 -6.00 -2.21
CA ALA A 60 -22.49 -7.33 -2.69
C ALA A 60 -22.64 -7.44 -4.23
N GLY A 61 -21.58 -7.90 -4.91
CA GLY A 61 -21.58 -8.05 -6.37
C GLY A 61 -21.38 -6.74 -7.17
N ARG A 62 -21.35 -5.57 -6.52
CA ARG A 62 -21.19 -4.26 -7.18
C ARG A 62 -19.85 -3.61 -6.81
N ILE A 63 -19.41 -2.68 -7.64
CA ILE A 63 -18.26 -1.81 -7.33
C ILE A 63 -18.74 -0.76 -6.32
N PHE A 64 -17.97 -0.53 -5.28
CA PHE A 64 -18.21 0.53 -4.30
C PHE A 64 -16.92 1.29 -4.00
N ARG A 65 -17.03 2.44 -3.33
CA ARG A 65 -15.88 3.27 -2.96
C ARG A 65 -15.76 3.39 -1.45
N LEU A 66 -14.52 3.51 -1.00
CA LEU A 66 -14.17 3.87 0.37
C LEU A 66 -13.40 5.18 0.38
N TRP A 67 -13.63 5.97 1.42
CA TRP A 67 -12.82 7.17 1.67
C TRP A 67 -11.55 6.78 2.44
N THR A 68 -10.39 6.97 1.82
CA THR A 68 -9.08 6.61 2.37
C THR A 68 -8.20 7.85 2.54
N PRO A 69 -7.07 7.76 3.26
CA PRO A 69 -6.10 8.85 3.38
C PRO A 69 -5.55 9.39 2.06
N ASP A 70 -5.62 8.59 1.01
CA ASP A 70 -5.12 8.88 -0.32
C ASP A 70 -6.27 9.27 -1.29
N GLY A 71 -7.51 9.35 -0.80
CA GLY A 71 -8.70 9.71 -1.57
C GLY A 71 -9.68 8.54 -1.72
N TYR A 72 -10.45 8.54 -2.82
CA TYR A 72 -11.43 7.50 -3.11
C TYR A 72 -10.77 6.19 -3.58
N LEU A 73 -10.82 5.15 -2.74
CA LEU A 73 -10.44 3.80 -3.13
C LEU A 73 -11.66 3.07 -3.71
N HIS A 74 -11.55 2.60 -4.96
CA HIS A 74 -12.61 1.83 -5.60
C HIS A 74 -12.36 0.35 -5.35
N ILE A 75 -13.35 -0.35 -4.83
CA ILE A 75 -13.28 -1.78 -4.55
C ILE A 75 -14.11 -2.49 -5.60
N ALA A 76 -13.41 -3.21 -6.47
CA ALA A 76 -14.03 -4.06 -7.47
C ALA A 76 -14.66 -5.29 -6.81
N SER A 77 -15.79 -5.74 -7.35
CA SER A 77 -16.39 -7.01 -6.93
C SER A 77 -15.57 -8.19 -7.44
N THR A 78 -15.61 -9.31 -6.71
CA THR A 78 -14.94 -10.56 -7.06
C THR A 78 -15.39 -11.11 -8.42
N THR A 79 -16.59 -10.75 -8.88
CA THR A 79 -17.10 -11.13 -10.21
C THR A 79 -16.24 -10.61 -11.37
N HIS A 80 -15.58 -9.47 -11.20
CA HIS A 80 -14.75 -8.85 -12.24
C HIS A 80 -13.28 -9.28 -12.18
N LEU A 81 -12.90 -10.18 -11.26
CA LEU A 81 -11.48 -10.58 -11.09
C LEU A 81 -10.90 -11.24 -12.35
N LYS A 82 -11.70 -12.01 -13.09
CA LYS A 82 -11.25 -12.64 -14.34
C LYS A 82 -10.91 -11.61 -15.41
N GLU A 83 -11.75 -10.59 -15.54
CA GLU A 83 -11.53 -9.48 -16.49
C GLU A 83 -10.31 -8.65 -16.08
N LEU A 84 -10.20 -8.32 -14.79
CA LEU A 84 -9.05 -7.57 -14.26
C LEU A 84 -7.73 -8.34 -14.42
N ASN A 85 -7.72 -9.65 -14.18
CA ASN A 85 -6.51 -10.47 -14.38
C ASN A 85 -6.12 -10.59 -15.85
N GLY A 86 -7.04 -10.39 -16.80
CA GLY A 86 -6.76 -10.35 -18.23
C GLY A 86 -6.18 -9.02 -18.70
N LEU A 87 -6.23 -7.96 -17.87
CA LEU A 87 -5.63 -6.68 -18.18
C LEU A 87 -4.11 -6.72 -18.00
N GLY A 88 -3.38 -6.27 -19.01
CA GLY A 88 -1.93 -6.12 -18.94
C GLY A 88 -1.47 -4.99 -18.04
N ASP A 89 -0.14 -4.90 -17.86
CA ASP A 89 0.51 -3.86 -17.04
C ASP A 89 0.26 -2.42 -17.56
N ASP A 90 -0.20 -2.26 -18.81
CA ASP A 90 -0.60 -0.95 -19.38
C ASP A 90 -1.84 -0.36 -18.70
N HIS A 91 -2.69 -1.21 -18.12
CA HIS A 91 -3.93 -0.80 -17.44
C HIS A 91 -3.85 -0.98 -15.92
N LEU A 92 -3.00 -1.88 -15.43
CA LEU A 92 -2.84 -2.18 -14.01
C LEU A 92 -1.40 -1.93 -13.56
N ARG A 93 -1.24 -1.00 -12.61
CA ARG A 93 0.05 -0.73 -11.98
C ARG A 93 0.06 -1.22 -10.53
N VAL A 94 1.18 -1.80 -10.11
CA VAL A 94 1.44 -2.09 -8.69
C VAL A 94 1.76 -0.78 -7.96
N VAL A 95 0.99 -0.48 -6.92
CA VAL A 95 0.92 0.86 -6.28
C VAL A 95 1.72 0.92 -4.98
N ILE A 96 2.71 0.03 -4.78
CA ILE A 96 3.48 -0.08 -3.52
C ILE A 96 4.14 1.24 -3.15
N THR A 97 4.78 1.92 -4.11
CA THR A 97 5.41 3.22 -3.92
C THR A 97 4.42 4.26 -3.40
N ASP A 98 3.22 4.36 -3.98
CA ASP A 98 2.24 5.36 -3.56
C ASP A 98 1.64 4.99 -2.18
N VAL A 99 1.40 3.69 -1.93
CA VAL A 99 0.88 3.19 -0.64
C VAL A 99 1.87 3.43 0.50
N LEU A 100 3.17 3.23 0.28
CA LEU A 100 4.23 3.43 1.27
C LEU A 100 4.75 4.85 1.31
N MET A 101 4.10 5.79 0.61
CA MET A 101 4.50 7.19 0.56
C MET A 101 5.96 7.35 0.09
N GLY A 102 6.34 6.58 -0.93
CA GLY A 102 7.71 6.42 -1.44
C GLY A 102 8.43 7.72 -1.78
N GLN A 103 7.69 8.73 -2.24
CA GLN A 103 8.20 10.10 -2.43
C GLN A 103 8.77 10.75 -1.15
N TYR A 104 8.42 10.23 0.02
CA TYR A 104 8.86 10.72 1.33
C TYR A 104 9.65 9.69 2.14
N THR A 105 9.37 8.40 1.95
CA THR A 105 10.08 7.30 2.64
C THR A 105 11.29 6.79 1.85
N ASN A 106 11.50 7.33 0.64
CA ASN A 106 12.51 6.88 -0.32
C ASN A 106 12.37 5.40 -0.73
N VAL A 107 11.20 4.81 -0.49
CA VAL A 107 10.87 3.48 -0.97
C VAL A 107 10.45 3.60 -2.41
N THR A 108 11.29 3.12 -3.32
CA THR A 108 10.97 3.04 -4.74
C THR A 108 11.17 1.61 -5.21
N MET A 109 10.28 1.16 -6.10
CA MET A 109 10.41 -0.13 -6.76
C MET A 109 10.68 0.12 -8.23
N SER A 110 11.86 -0.29 -8.71
CA SER A 110 12.18 -0.17 -10.13
C SER A 110 11.31 -1.13 -10.95
N PRO A 111 10.96 -0.79 -12.21
CA PRO A 111 10.24 -1.72 -13.08
C PRO A 111 10.94 -3.07 -13.24
N MET A 112 12.28 -3.05 -13.29
CA MET A 112 13.09 -4.26 -13.34
C MET A 112 12.98 -5.08 -12.06
N GLY A 113 13.06 -4.45 -10.87
CA GLY A 113 12.91 -5.13 -9.59
C GLY A 113 11.53 -5.75 -9.41
N LEU A 114 10.48 -5.03 -9.82
CA LEU A 114 9.12 -5.56 -9.81
C LEU A 114 8.98 -6.76 -10.75
N ARG A 115 9.56 -6.68 -11.96
CA ARG A 115 9.52 -7.78 -12.93
C ARG A 115 10.30 -8.99 -12.44
N ALA A 116 11.50 -8.79 -11.90
CA ALA A 116 12.30 -9.85 -11.30
C ALA A 116 11.56 -10.53 -10.14
N LEU A 117 10.84 -9.77 -9.33
CA LEU A 117 9.99 -10.32 -8.27
C LEU A 117 8.80 -11.10 -8.85
N LYS A 118 8.02 -10.50 -9.76
CA LYS A 118 6.83 -11.13 -10.36
C LYS A 118 7.17 -12.42 -11.12
N GLU A 119 8.15 -12.35 -12.02
CA GLU A 119 8.51 -13.47 -12.89
C GLU A 119 9.45 -14.44 -12.17
N GLY A 120 10.52 -13.92 -11.57
CA GLY A 120 11.55 -14.74 -10.95
C GLY A 120 11.06 -15.54 -9.76
N LEU A 121 10.27 -14.93 -8.87
CA LEU A 121 9.77 -15.63 -7.67
C LEU A 121 8.63 -16.59 -8.01
N ALA A 122 7.65 -16.17 -8.80
CA ALA A 122 6.49 -17.00 -9.12
C ALA A 122 6.86 -18.23 -9.97
N GLN A 123 7.73 -18.06 -10.98
CA GLN A 123 8.12 -19.16 -11.86
C GLN A 123 9.09 -20.16 -11.19
N ASN A 124 9.88 -19.71 -10.22
CA ASN A 124 10.85 -20.56 -9.54
C ASN A 124 10.41 -21.00 -8.14
N LEU A 125 9.17 -20.69 -7.72
CA LEU A 125 8.71 -20.98 -6.36
C LEU A 125 8.93 -22.46 -5.99
N GLY A 126 8.57 -23.39 -6.88
CA GLY A 126 8.78 -24.83 -6.67
C GLY A 126 10.24 -25.23 -6.46
N LYS A 127 11.19 -24.55 -7.12
CA LYS A 127 12.63 -24.78 -6.95
C LYS A 127 13.18 -24.14 -5.67
N LEU A 128 12.55 -23.08 -5.20
CA LEU A 128 12.94 -22.36 -3.98
C LEU A 128 12.40 -23.03 -2.72
N MET A 129 11.31 -23.82 -2.82
CA MET A 129 10.68 -24.45 -1.65
C MET A 129 11.63 -25.25 -0.76
N PRO A 130 12.56 -26.09 -1.26
CA PRO A 130 13.53 -26.77 -0.40
C PRO A 130 14.36 -25.78 0.42
N THR A 131 14.88 -24.72 -0.22
CA THR A 131 15.62 -23.65 0.44
C THR A 131 14.79 -22.92 1.48
N VAL A 132 13.50 -22.67 1.21
CA VAL A 132 12.58 -22.05 2.16
C VAL A 132 12.41 -22.94 3.39
N ILE A 133 12.17 -24.23 3.20
CA ILE A 133 11.97 -25.19 4.29
C ILE A 133 13.22 -25.26 5.16
N ASP A 134 14.39 -25.42 4.55
CA ASP A 134 15.67 -25.48 5.27
C ASP A 134 15.90 -24.21 6.11
N GLU A 135 15.60 -23.04 5.54
CA GLU A 135 15.81 -21.76 6.22
C GLU A 135 14.79 -21.50 7.33
N VAL A 136 13.55 -21.95 7.16
CA VAL A 136 12.54 -21.93 8.21
C VAL A 136 12.96 -22.83 9.36
N SER A 137 13.37 -24.07 9.10
CA SER A 137 13.86 -25.00 10.12
C SER A 137 15.06 -24.42 10.87
N TYR A 138 16.05 -23.91 10.15
CA TYR A 138 17.21 -23.23 10.74
C TYR A 138 16.79 -22.05 11.63
N SER A 139 15.85 -21.22 11.16
CA SER A 139 15.41 -20.04 11.91
C SER A 139 14.61 -20.43 13.16
N LEU A 140 13.78 -21.47 13.09
CA LEU A 140 13.07 -22.00 14.25
C LEU A 140 14.05 -22.49 15.31
N ASP A 141 15.06 -23.28 14.92
CA ASP A 141 16.04 -23.85 15.86
C ASP A 141 16.95 -22.79 16.48
N LYS A 142 17.34 -21.77 15.70
CA LYS A 142 18.33 -20.78 16.12
C LYS A 142 17.72 -19.54 16.79
N LYS A 143 16.50 -19.15 16.41
CA LYS A 143 15.89 -17.88 16.84
C LYS A 143 14.81 -18.05 17.90
N LEU A 144 14.20 -19.22 18.02
CA LEU A 144 13.30 -19.49 19.14
C LEU A 144 14.11 -19.90 20.37
N PRO A 145 13.64 -19.54 21.59
CA PRO A 145 14.27 -20.02 22.81
C PRO A 145 14.19 -21.54 22.91
N PRO A 146 15.10 -22.20 23.65
CA PRO A 146 15.05 -23.65 23.86
C PRO A 146 13.72 -24.08 24.49
N CYS A 147 12.82 -24.68 23.70
CA CYS A 147 11.50 -25.12 24.13
C CYS A 147 11.56 -26.50 24.83
N LYS A 148 12.30 -26.62 25.94
CA LYS A 148 12.37 -27.87 26.75
C LYS A 148 11.05 -28.21 27.47
N GLY A 149 10.09 -27.28 27.47
CA GLY A 149 8.75 -27.39 28.00
C GLY A 149 7.87 -26.31 27.37
N TRP A 150 6.74 -25.97 28.00
CA TRP A 150 5.90 -24.87 27.53
C TRP A 150 6.63 -23.54 27.73
N THR A 151 6.96 -22.85 26.63
CA THR A 151 7.67 -21.57 26.65
C THR A 151 6.81 -20.49 25.98
N PRO A 152 6.51 -19.38 26.66
CA PRO A 152 5.79 -18.26 26.05
C PRO A 152 6.70 -17.56 25.04
N VAL A 153 6.20 -17.36 23.82
CA VAL A 153 6.91 -16.67 22.73
C VAL A 153 5.99 -15.64 22.07
N ASN A 154 6.57 -14.50 21.68
CA ASN A 154 5.86 -13.54 20.85
C ASN A 154 5.82 -14.05 19.41
N VAL A 155 4.67 -14.60 19.02
CA VAL A 155 4.46 -15.17 17.68
C VAL A 155 4.67 -14.13 16.58
N TYR A 156 4.27 -12.87 16.80
CA TYR A 156 4.46 -11.82 15.81
C TYR A 156 5.95 -11.54 15.55
N ASP A 157 6.73 -11.37 16.61
CA ASP A 157 8.17 -11.10 16.48
C ASP A 157 8.90 -12.31 15.88
N ALA A 158 8.57 -13.52 16.35
CA ALA A 158 9.17 -14.76 15.85
C ALA A 158 8.89 -14.97 14.35
N THR A 159 7.62 -14.85 13.94
CA THR A 159 7.23 -15.03 12.53
C THR A 159 7.82 -13.96 11.63
N THR A 160 7.86 -12.70 12.08
CA THR A 160 8.45 -11.60 11.32
C THR A 160 9.96 -11.79 11.14
N LEU A 161 10.66 -12.25 12.19
CA LEU A 161 12.09 -12.56 12.12
C LEU A 161 12.37 -13.70 11.14
N ILE A 162 11.62 -14.81 11.23
CA ILE A 162 11.74 -15.93 10.30
C ILE A 162 11.49 -15.46 8.86
N ALA A 163 10.43 -14.68 8.62
CA ALA A 163 10.11 -14.15 7.30
C ALA A 163 11.22 -13.23 6.74
N ALA A 164 11.82 -12.39 7.59
CA ALA A 164 12.93 -11.51 7.20
C ALA A 164 14.19 -12.31 6.83
N THR A 165 14.51 -13.36 7.60
CA THR A 165 15.64 -14.26 7.35
C THR A 165 15.46 -15.04 6.05
N VAL A 166 14.30 -15.69 5.88
CA VAL A 166 13.96 -16.43 4.65
C VAL A 166 13.93 -15.52 3.43
N GLY A 167 13.28 -14.36 3.53
CA GLY A 167 13.21 -13.39 2.44
C GLY A 167 14.59 -12.88 2.03
N SER A 168 15.45 -12.57 3.01
CA SER A 168 16.83 -12.18 2.75
C SER A 168 17.61 -13.29 2.06
N ARG A 169 17.51 -14.54 2.53
CA ARG A 169 18.20 -15.67 1.87
C ARG A 169 17.78 -15.85 0.41
N ILE A 170 16.50 -15.70 0.10
CA ILE A 170 15.98 -15.83 -1.27
C ILE A 170 16.41 -14.66 -2.15
N MET A 171 16.32 -13.43 -1.65
CA MET A 171 16.52 -12.22 -2.46
C MET A 171 17.98 -11.81 -2.59
N THR A 172 18.78 -12.02 -1.55
CA THR A 172 20.17 -11.53 -1.47
C THR A 172 21.19 -12.64 -1.21
N GLY A 173 20.75 -13.89 -0.99
CA GLY A 173 21.61 -15.05 -0.80
C GLY A 173 21.91 -15.37 0.67
N PRO A 174 22.61 -16.48 0.94
CA PRO A 174 22.82 -17.00 2.30
C PRO A 174 23.69 -16.08 3.18
N GLU A 175 24.62 -15.32 2.59
CA GLU A 175 25.53 -14.44 3.34
C GLU A 175 24.78 -13.38 4.16
N LEU A 176 23.78 -12.75 3.55
CA LEU A 176 22.95 -11.75 4.21
C LEU A 176 21.79 -12.36 4.99
N GLY A 177 21.24 -13.49 4.54
CA GLY A 177 20.18 -14.21 5.28
C GLY A 177 20.58 -14.58 6.71
N HIS A 178 21.84 -14.94 6.93
CA HIS A 178 22.36 -15.32 8.26
C HIS A 178 23.06 -14.18 9.01
N ASN A 179 23.22 -13.02 8.39
CA ASN A 179 23.82 -11.85 9.03
C ASN A 179 22.79 -11.18 9.96
N GLN A 180 23.04 -11.24 11.27
CA GLN A 180 22.12 -10.70 12.27
C GLN A 180 21.92 -9.18 12.13
N GLU A 181 22.99 -8.43 11.86
CA GLU A 181 22.93 -6.98 11.69
C GLU A 181 22.08 -6.59 10.48
N TRP A 182 22.22 -7.33 9.37
CA TRP A 182 21.39 -7.13 8.19
C TRP A 182 19.90 -7.36 8.48
N ILE A 183 19.57 -8.44 9.19
CA ILE A 183 18.18 -8.78 9.52
C ILE A 183 17.57 -7.75 10.49
N GLU A 184 18.33 -7.32 11.50
CA GLU A 184 17.89 -6.27 12.43
C GLU A 184 17.66 -4.94 11.72
N LEU A 185 18.57 -4.55 10.83
CA LEU A 185 18.42 -3.36 10.00
C LEU A 185 17.20 -3.46 9.09
N LEU A 186 16.98 -4.59 8.44
CA LEU A 186 15.84 -4.82 7.55
C LEU A 186 14.51 -4.71 8.31
N LEU A 187 14.44 -5.30 9.51
CA LEU A 187 13.26 -5.23 10.38
C LEU A 187 13.00 -3.81 10.87
N ALA A 188 14.04 -3.10 11.32
CA ALA A 188 13.95 -1.71 11.77
C ALA A 188 13.51 -0.79 10.63
N TYR A 189 14.17 -0.88 9.47
CA TYR A 189 13.84 -0.11 8.28
C TYR A 189 12.38 -0.32 7.85
N THR A 190 11.92 -1.58 7.81
CA THR A 190 10.53 -1.89 7.42
C THR A 190 9.53 -1.29 8.40
N LYS A 191 9.79 -1.37 9.72
CA LYS A 191 8.96 -0.76 10.76
C LYS A 191 8.92 0.76 10.61
N ASP A 192 10.06 1.39 10.36
CA ASP A 192 10.18 2.84 10.22
C ASP A 192 9.46 3.36 8.99
N VAL A 193 9.63 2.69 7.84
CA VAL A 193 8.92 3.02 6.59
C VAL A 193 7.41 2.97 6.79
N ILE A 194 6.89 1.88 7.34
CA ILE A 194 5.44 1.69 7.54
C ILE A 194 4.91 2.73 8.53
N SER A 195 5.60 2.95 9.63
CA SER A 195 5.23 3.94 10.64
C SER A 195 5.22 5.35 10.08
N CYS A 196 6.23 5.70 9.28
CA CYS A 196 6.31 6.98 8.58
C CYS A 196 5.15 7.13 7.59
N ALA A 197 4.86 6.11 6.78
CA ALA A 197 3.78 6.14 5.81
C ALA A 197 2.42 6.36 6.50
N ILE A 198 2.11 5.63 7.58
CA ILE A 198 0.86 5.79 8.35
C ILE A 198 0.76 7.20 8.93
N TRP A 199 1.84 7.71 9.51
CA TRP A 199 1.88 9.04 10.10
C TRP A 199 1.67 10.14 9.04
N LEU A 200 2.39 10.07 7.92
CA LEU A 200 2.24 11.01 6.79
C LEU A 200 0.84 10.95 6.18
N LYS A 201 0.24 9.76 6.14
CA LYS A 201 -1.13 9.58 5.69
C LYS A 201 -2.11 10.30 6.60
N GLY A 202 -1.91 10.30 7.91
CA GLY A 202 -2.74 11.05 8.85
C GLY A 202 -2.79 12.56 8.60
N LEU A 203 -1.69 13.15 8.12
CA LEU A 203 -1.58 14.59 7.90
C LEU A 203 -2.41 15.10 6.70
N PRO A 204 -2.89 16.37 6.74
CA PRO A 204 -3.40 17.06 5.56
C PRO A 204 -2.31 17.18 4.48
N HIS A 205 -2.71 17.20 3.20
CA HIS A 205 -1.78 17.19 2.07
C HIS A 205 -0.73 18.32 2.11
N VAL A 206 -1.14 19.54 2.48
CA VAL A 206 -0.24 20.71 2.57
C VAL A 206 0.82 20.53 3.66
N VAL A 207 0.42 19.98 4.81
CA VAL A 207 1.33 19.73 5.94
C VAL A 207 2.25 18.55 5.66
N ARG A 208 1.80 17.58 4.86
CA ARG A 208 2.60 16.43 4.45
C ARG A 208 3.86 16.83 3.68
N VAL A 209 3.75 17.80 2.77
CA VAL A 209 4.90 18.32 2.00
C VAL A 209 5.90 19.07 2.91
N ALA A 210 5.42 19.75 3.95
CA ALA A 210 6.28 20.50 4.88
C ALA A 210 6.89 19.61 5.98
N GLY A 211 6.12 18.68 6.56
CA GLY A 211 6.51 17.87 7.71
C GLY A 211 7.56 16.79 7.43
N THR A 212 7.76 16.43 6.16
CA THR A 212 8.78 15.47 5.72
C THR A 212 10.19 16.02 5.89
N SER A 213 10.39 17.33 5.72
CA SER A 213 11.67 18.00 5.96
C SER A 213 12.19 17.88 7.41
N ALA A 214 11.29 17.76 8.39
CA ALA A 214 11.64 17.73 9.82
C ALA A 214 11.99 16.33 10.34
N ARG A 215 11.32 15.27 9.86
CA ARG A 215 11.56 13.90 10.34
C ARG A 215 12.57 13.14 9.49
N ILE A 216 12.69 13.42 8.18
CA ILE A 216 13.73 12.84 7.31
C ILE A 216 15.12 13.30 7.77
N ARG A 217 15.28 14.55 8.21
CA ARG A 217 16.53 15.05 8.85
C ARG A 217 16.91 14.31 10.13
N ARG A 218 15.96 13.64 10.80
CA ARG A 218 16.21 12.85 12.02
C ARG A 218 16.53 11.38 11.70
N PHE A 219 16.13 10.88 10.54
CA PHE A 219 16.41 9.50 10.09
C PHE A 219 17.70 9.38 9.26
N TYR A 220 18.05 10.40 8.48
CA TYR A 220 19.27 10.44 7.66
C TYR A 220 20.34 11.41 8.20
N GLY A 221 20.09 12.03 9.35
CA GLY A 221 21.01 12.96 10.00
C GLY A 221 21.65 12.33 11.23
N SER A 222 22.66 11.51 10.99
CA SER A 222 23.81 11.23 11.88
C SER A 222 24.96 10.75 11.02
#